data_AF-A0A6L5WM41-F1
#
_entry.id   AF-A0A6L5WM41-F1
#
_cell.length_a   1.000
_cell.length_b   1.000
_cell.length_c   1.000
_cell.angle_alpha   90.00
_cell.angle_beta   90.00
_cell.angle_gamma   90.00
#
_symmetry.space_group_name_H-M   'P 1'
#
loop_
_entity.id
_entity.type
_entity.pdbx_description
1 polymer ?
#
loop_
_entity_poly.entity_id
_entity_poly.type
_entity_poly.pdbx_seq_one_letter_code
_entity_poly.pdbx_strand_id
1 'polypeptide(L)'
;MKEFEIYSFKSSFDRFNHLEIDDIFKFHIIFDDLKLNDKHNDIFMAIKTEILYKFKEISKRFEFDSDTKKALIKLAKSDRKKFGVNKILPRYKAQKIINELLETGFLELELSREKKPTPLRKNEKLPKHLRRYVVHNKINFKSHFARFWFRFIEPNLKLLEAKEFEAVLEKIKHNFDNYS
;
A
#
# COMPACT_ATOMS: atom_id res chain seq x y z
N MET A 1 -14.06 4.93 -12.97
CA MET A 1 -13.72 4.00 -11.87
C MET A 1 -14.86 4.11 -10.86
N LYS A 2 -15.57 3.03 -10.52
CA LYS A 2 -16.59 3.11 -9.45
C LYS A 2 -15.88 3.56 -8.17
N GLU A 3 -16.36 4.62 -7.52
CA GLU A 3 -15.86 4.99 -6.19
C GLU A 3 -16.18 3.83 -5.25
N PHE A 4 -15.13 3.22 -4.71
CA PHE A 4 -15.26 2.23 -3.66
C PHE A 4 -15.24 2.97 -2.31
N GLU A 5 -16.06 2.50 -1.39
CA GLU A 5 -16.15 3.07 -0.05
C GLU A 5 -14.92 2.64 0.75
N ILE A 6 -14.06 3.60 1.10
CA ILE A 6 -12.94 3.37 2.01
C ILE A 6 -13.45 3.67 3.42
N TYR A 7 -13.54 2.63 4.23
CA TYR A 7 -13.99 2.67 5.61
C TYR A 7 -12.95 3.37 6.49
N SER A 8 -13.42 4.34 7.28
CA SER A 8 -12.59 4.92 8.34
C SER A 8 -12.28 3.88 9.43
N PHE A 9 -11.23 4.11 10.23
CA PHE A 9 -10.95 3.24 11.38
C PHE A 9 -12.13 3.15 12.35
N LYS A 10 -12.87 4.24 12.56
CA LYS A 10 -14.10 4.24 13.37
C LYS A 10 -15.13 3.26 12.80
N SER A 11 -15.34 3.28 11.48
CA SER A 11 -16.23 2.34 10.80
C SER A 11 -15.73 0.89 10.92
N SER A 12 -14.41 0.66 10.88
CA SER A 12 -13.83 -0.67 11.12
C SER A 12 -14.03 -1.15 12.55
N PHE A 13 -13.95 -0.27 13.55
CA PHE A 13 -14.25 -0.59 14.94
C PHE A 13 -15.68 -1.10 15.12
N ASP A 14 -16.65 -0.43 14.49
CA ASP A 14 -18.05 -0.87 14.52
C ASP A 14 -18.25 -2.21 13.79
N ARG A 15 -17.56 -2.41 12.64
CA ARG A 15 -17.64 -3.64 11.84
C ARG A 15 -17.02 -4.87 12.53
N PHE A 16 -16.00 -4.65 13.36
CA PHE A 16 -15.18 -5.70 13.97
C PHE A 16 -15.26 -5.68 15.49
N ASN A 17 -16.38 -5.19 16.04
CA ASN A 17 -16.60 -5.03 17.48
C ASN A 17 -16.55 -6.34 18.30
N HIS A 18 -16.52 -7.50 17.63
CA HIS A 18 -16.35 -8.81 18.24
C HIS A 18 -14.88 -9.21 18.45
N LEU A 19 -13.93 -8.36 18.01
CA LEU A 19 -12.49 -8.58 18.12
C LEU A 19 -11.86 -7.68 19.18
N GLU A 20 -10.68 -8.07 19.64
CA GLU A 20 -9.79 -7.21 20.43
C GLU A 20 -9.24 -6.06 19.58
N ILE A 21 -8.91 -4.94 20.22
CA ILE A 21 -8.48 -3.69 19.54
C ILE A 21 -7.31 -3.93 18.58
N ASP A 22 -6.31 -4.73 18.97
CA ASP A 22 -5.15 -5.04 18.14
C ASP A 22 -5.55 -5.78 16.85
N ASP A 23 -6.54 -6.67 16.93
CA ASP A 23 -7.04 -7.39 15.77
C ASP A 23 -7.93 -6.49 14.91
N ILE A 24 -8.74 -5.61 15.50
CA ILE A 24 -9.47 -4.57 14.75
C ILE A 24 -8.51 -3.75 13.88
N PHE A 25 -7.34 -3.38 14.43
CA PHE A 25 -6.32 -2.66 13.68
C PHE A 25 -5.76 -3.46 12.51
N LYS A 26 -5.39 -4.73 12.73
CA LYS A 26 -4.93 -5.63 11.65
C LYS A 26 -5.98 -5.78 10.56
N PHE A 27 -7.25 -5.98 10.95
CA PHE A 27 -8.36 -6.09 10.02
C PHE A 27 -8.58 -4.78 9.25
N HIS A 28 -8.45 -3.62 9.88
CA HIS A 28 -8.55 -2.33 9.19
C HIS A 28 -7.48 -2.15 8.11
N ILE A 29 -6.21 -2.47 8.40
CA ILE A 29 -5.11 -2.30 7.43
C ILE A 29 -5.25 -3.21 6.19
N ILE A 30 -6.12 -4.23 6.25
CA ILE A 30 -6.36 -5.12 5.11
C ILE A 30 -7.72 -4.88 4.47
N PHE A 31 -8.75 -4.58 5.26
CA PHE A 31 -10.16 -4.60 4.83
C PHE A 31 -10.85 -3.23 4.93
N ASP A 32 -10.08 -2.13 4.89
CA ASP A 32 -10.60 -0.77 4.80
C ASP A 32 -11.37 -0.50 3.50
N ASP A 33 -11.09 -1.23 2.43
CA ASP A 33 -11.71 -1.07 1.10
C ASP A 33 -12.17 -2.45 0.54
N LEU A 34 -12.56 -3.32 1.46
CA LEU A 34 -13.18 -4.60 1.14
C LEU A 34 -14.24 -4.96 2.18
N LYS A 35 -15.46 -5.23 1.71
CA LYS A 35 -16.55 -5.75 2.54
C LYS A 35 -16.36 -7.26 2.72
N LEU A 36 -16.41 -7.71 3.97
CA LEU A 36 -16.38 -9.13 4.30
C LEU A 36 -17.80 -9.72 4.13
N ASN A 37 -17.88 -10.95 3.67
CA ASN A 37 -19.16 -11.67 3.60
C ASN A 37 -19.52 -12.27 4.96
N ASP A 38 -18.51 -12.76 5.69
CA ASP A 38 -18.69 -13.45 6.96
C ASP A 38 -17.93 -12.76 8.11
N LYS A 39 -18.30 -13.09 9.35
CA LYS A 39 -17.52 -12.71 10.53
C LYS A 39 -16.32 -13.64 10.66
N HIS A 40 -15.14 -13.06 10.86
CA HIS A 40 -13.90 -13.78 11.06
C HIS A 40 -13.26 -13.37 12.39
N ASN A 41 -12.70 -14.34 13.10
CA ASN A 41 -11.92 -14.11 14.32
C ASN A 41 -10.41 -14.14 14.05
N ASP A 42 -9.99 -14.83 12.99
CA ASP A 42 -8.59 -14.90 12.58
C ASP A 42 -8.38 -14.13 11.27
N ILE A 43 -7.38 -13.26 11.26
CA ILE A 43 -7.04 -12.42 10.10
C ILE A 43 -6.58 -13.27 8.91
N PHE A 44 -5.85 -14.36 9.14
CA PHE A 44 -5.32 -15.18 8.05
C PHE A 44 -6.41 -16.02 7.40
N MET A 45 -7.36 -16.52 8.19
CA MET A 45 -8.58 -17.14 7.67
C MET A 45 -9.37 -16.13 6.81
N ALA A 46 -9.57 -14.91 7.31
CA ALA A 46 -10.24 -13.85 6.54
C ALA A 46 -9.53 -13.55 5.22
N ILE A 47 -8.19 -13.37 5.23
CA ILE A 47 -7.39 -13.15 4.02
C ILE A 47 -7.60 -14.30 3.04
N LYS A 48 -7.56 -15.54 3.51
CA LYS A 48 -7.70 -16.72 2.68
C LYS A 48 -9.06 -16.76 1.99
N THR A 49 -10.15 -16.64 2.75
CA THR A 49 -11.51 -16.81 2.23
C THR A 49 -12.03 -15.61 1.46
N GLU A 50 -11.64 -14.40 1.87
CA GLU A 50 -12.20 -13.15 1.34
C GLU A 50 -11.31 -12.53 0.26
N ILE A 51 -10.02 -12.88 0.22
CA ILE A 51 -9.08 -12.35 -0.77
C ILE A 51 -8.55 -13.47 -1.67
N LEU A 52 -7.89 -14.49 -1.10
CA LEU A 52 -7.18 -15.48 -1.92
C LEU A 52 -8.13 -16.31 -2.76
N TYR A 53 -9.25 -16.79 -2.21
CA TYR A 53 -10.25 -17.54 -2.98
C TYR A 53 -11.01 -16.69 -3.99
N LYS A 54 -11.11 -15.38 -3.75
CA LYS A 54 -11.87 -14.43 -4.60
C LYS A 54 -10.96 -13.59 -5.50
N PHE A 55 -9.68 -13.94 -5.62
CA PHE A 55 -8.68 -13.09 -6.26
C PHE A 55 -9.03 -12.70 -7.70
N LYS A 56 -9.66 -13.60 -8.48
CA LYS A 56 -10.05 -13.33 -9.88
C LYS A 56 -11.13 -12.27 -10.01
N GLU A 57 -12.02 -12.17 -9.01
CA GLU A 57 -13.04 -11.13 -8.99
C GLU A 57 -12.42 -9.80 -8.61
N ILE A 58 -11.60 -9.81 -7.55
CA ILE A 58 -10.94 -8.62 -7.03
C ILE A 58 -9.95 -8.03 -8.04
N SER A 59 -9.24 -8.88 -8.81
CA SER A 59 -8.23 -8.45 -9.78
C SER A 59 -8.78 -7.53 -10.86
N LYS A 60 -10.10 -7.61 -11.16
CA LYS A 60 -10.79 -6.72 -12.10
C LYS A 60 -10.73 -5.24 -11.67
N ARG A 61 -10.55 -4.98 -10.36
CA ARG A 61 -10.37 -3.62 -9.82
C ARG A 61 -8.99 -3.04 -10.14
N PHE A 62 -8.02 -3.89 -10.49
CA PHE A 62 -6.60 -3.56 -10.61
C PHE A 62 -6.07 -3.81 -12.03
N GLU A 63 -6.92 -3.60 -13.04
CA GLU A 63 -6.60 -3.69 -14.46
C GLU A 63 -5.76 -2.48 -14.93
N PHE A 64 -4.51 -2.44 -14.48
CA PHE A 64 -3.51 -1.48 -14.94
C PHE A 64 -2.54 -2.09 -15.94
N ASP A 65 -1.86 -1.26 -16.71
CA ASP A 65 -0.76 -1.71 -17.57
C ASP A 65 0.42 -2.25 -16.74
N SER A 66 1.31 -3.00 -17.40
CA SER A 66 2.44 -3.68 -16.74
C SER A 66 3.36 -2.72 -15.96
N ASP A 67 3.61 -1.51 -16.47
CA ASP A 67 4.54 -0.60 -15.82
C ASP A 67 3.90 0.10 -14.63
N THR A 68 2.61 0.43 -14.72
CA THR A 68 1.83 0.90 -13.57
C THR A 68 1.80 -0.16 -12.46
N LYS A 69 1.56 -1.44 -12.80
CA LYS A 69 1.62 -2.55 -11.84
C LYS A 69 2.99 -2.67 -11.18
N LYS A 70 4.09 -2.61 -11.95
CA LYS A 70 5.45 -2.62 -11.40
C LYS A 70 5.71 -1.44 -10.46
N ALA A 71 5.25 -0.25 -10.81
CA ALA A 71 5.37 0.95 -9.97
C ALA A 71 4.64 0.78 -8.64
N LEU A 72 3.40 0.29 -8.67
CA LEU A 72 2.59 0.04 -7.48
C LEU A 72 3.20 -1.05 -6.59
N ILE A 73 3.66 -2.17 -7.16
CA ILE A 73 4.39 -3.22 -6.41
C ILE A 73 5.64 -2.64 -5.74
N LYS A 74 6.39 -1.77 -6.44
CA LYS A 74 7.59 -1.13 -5.89
C LYS A 74 7.24 -0.19 -4.75
N LEU A 75 6.19 0.61 -4.89
CA LEU A 75 5.73 1.52 -3.84
C LEU A 75 5.27 0.76 -2.61
N ALA A 76 4.47 -0.28 -2.76
CA ALA A 76 3.98 -1.13 -1.67
C ALA A 76 5.11 -1.79 -0.85
N LYS A 77 6.29 -1.94 -1.46
CA LYS A 77 7.50 -2.53 -0.87
C LYS A 77 8.52 -1.54 -0.30
N SER A 78 8.36 -0.25 -0.51
CA SER A 78 9.41 0.75 -0.25
C SER A 78 9.01 1.80 0.78
N ASP A 79 9.95 2.69 1.12
CA ASP A 79 9.75 3.86 1.99
C ASP A 79 8.82 4.93 1.40
N ARG A 80 8.02 4.60 0.39
CA ARG A 80 6.97 5.45 -0.19
C ARG A 80 7.49 6.73 -0.85
N LYS A 81 8.80 6.78 -1.16
CA LYS A 81 9.43 7.90 -1.88
C LYS A 81 9.29 7.70 -3.39
N LYS A 82 8.88 8.74 -4.12
CA LYS A 82 8.75 8.74 -5.59
C LYS A 82 9.99 8.21 -6.32
N PHE A 83 11.17 8.54 -5.80
CA PHE A 83 12.45 8.11 -6.39
C PHE A 83 12.64 6.59 -6.40
N GLY A 84 11.94 5.84 -5.53
CA GLY A 84 11.97 4.38 -5.53
C GLY A 84 11.50 3.77 -6.85
N VAL A 85 10.54 4.40 -7.53
CA VAL A 85 10.00 3.95 -8.82
C VAL A 85 10.97 4.25 -9.96
N ASN A 86 11.72 5.35 -9.88
CA ASN A 86 12.74 5.69 -10.89
C ASN A 86 13.87 4.65 -10.97
N LYS A 87 14.02 3.78 -9.96
CA LYS A 87 14.98 2.67 -9.98
C LYS A 87 14.58 1.53 -10.92
N ILE A 88 13.30 1.46 -11.30
CA ILE A 88 12.75 0.36 -12.11
C ILE A 88 12.11 0.83 -13.43
N LEU A 89 11.85 2.14 -13.57
CA LEU A 89 11.24 2.74 -14.77
C LEU A 89 11.96 4.03 -15.15
N PRO A 90 12.00 4.39 -16.45
CA PRO A 90 12.51 5.69 -16.89
C PRO A 90 11.78 6.83 -16.18
N ARG A 91 12.53 7.88 -15.78
CA ARG A 91 12.03 8.99 -14.96
C ARG A 91 10.75 9.63 -15.52
N TYR A 92 10.69 9.88 -16.82
CA TYR A 92 9.50 10.46 -17.47
C TYR A 92 8.27 9.55 -17.31
N LYS A 93 8.44 8.24 -17.55
CA LYS A 93 7.36 7.26 -17.44
C LYS A 93 6.88 7.10 -16.00
N ALA A 94 7.83 7.00 -15.05
CA ALA A 94 7.53 6.96 -13.62
C ALA A 94 6.77 8.23 -13.17
N GLN A 95 7.20 9.40 -13.63
CA GLN A 95 6.53 10.67 -13.31
C GLN A 95 5.09 10.69 -13.83
N LYS A 96 4.87 10.27 -15.09
CA LYS A 96 3.55 10.19 -15.72
C LYS A 96 2.62 9.26 -14.94
N ILE A 97 3.04 8.02 -14.70
CA ILE A 97 2.27 7.01 -13.93
C ILE A 97 1.88 7.54 -12.55
N ILE A 98 2.83 8.12 -11.82
CA ILE A 98 2.55 8.65 -10.47
C ILE A 98 1.55 9.80 -10.51
N ASN A 99 1.64 10.69 -11.50
CA ASN A 99 0.69 11.79 -11.63
C ASN A 99 -0.72 11.28 -11.94
N GLU A 100 -0.87 10.36 -12.89
CA GLU A 100 -2.16 9.75 -13.23
C GLU A 100 -2.79 9.03 -12.01
N LEU A 101 -1.98 8.32 -11.22
CA LEU A 101 -2.45 7.65 -10.00
C LEU A 101 -2.84 8.63 -8.88
N LEU A 102 -2.21 9.80 -8.80
CA LEU A 102 -2.61 10.88 -7.87
C LEU A 102 -3.90 11.56 -8.34
N GLU A 103 -4.00 11.87 -9.65
CA GLU A 103 -5.18 12.51 -10.25
C GLU A 103 -6.44 11.64 -10.14
N THR A 104 -6.30 10.32 -10.30
CA THR A 104 -7.39 9.36 -10.11
C THR A 104 -7.72 9.09 -8.65
N GLY A 105 -6.94 9.62 -7.71
CA GLY A 105 -7.10 9.38 -6.26
C GLY A 105 -6.75 7.96 -5.82
N PHE A 106 -6.03 7.18 -6.64
CA PHE A 106 -5.54 5.86 -6.26
C PHE A 106 -4.38 5.97 -5.26
N LEU A 107 -3.53 6.98 -5.46
CA LEU A 107 -2.48 7.39 -4.55
C LEU A 107 -2.79 8.79 -3.99
N GLU A 108 -2.17 9.11 -2.86
CA GLU A 108 -2.21 10.43 -2.24
C GLU A 108 -0.80 10.93 -1.91
N LEU A 109 -0.63 12.24 -1.89
CA LEU A 109 0.64 12.88 -1.54
C LEU A 109 0.61 13.30 -0.07
N GLU A 110 1.49 12.70 0.73
CA GLU A 110 1.74 13.13 2.10
C GLU A 110 2.90 14.13 2.10
N LEU A 111 2.57 15.40 2.35
CA LEU A 111 3.56 16.46 2.47
C LEU A 111 4.42 16.24 3.71
N SER A 112 5.75 16.28 3.53
CA SER A 112 6.65 16.17 4.66
C SER A 112 6.51 17.40 5.57
N ARG A 113 6.38 17.14 6.88
CA ARG A 113 6.44 18.18 7.92
C ARG A 113 7.88 18.53 8.31
N GLU A 114 8.86 17.84 7.73
CA GLU A 114 10.26 18.06 8.03
C GLU A 114 10.71 19.44 7.52
N LYS A 115 11.34 20.20 8.41
CA LYS A 115 11.97 21.47 8.03
C LYS A 115 13.33 21.17 7.42
N LYS A 116 13.58 21.74 6.24
CA LYS A 116 14.90 21.68 5.62
C LYS A 116 15.92 22.29 6.60
N PRO A 117 17.07 21.63 6.84
CA PRO A 117 18.13 22.21 7.65
C PRO A 117 18.54 23.58 7.09
N THR A 118 18.62 24.57 7.97
CA THR A 118 19.06 25.93 7.65
C THR A 118 20.22 26.31 8.57
N PRO A 119 21.21 27.09 8.11
CA PRO A 119 22.25 27.61 8.99
C PRO A 119 21.65 28.44 10.13
N LEU A 120 22.24 28.37 11.33
CA LEU A 120 21.82 29.20 12.46
C LEU A 120 22.25 30.67 12.28
N ARG A 121 23.36 30.89 11.58
CA ARG A 121 23.92 32.22 11.29
C ARG A 121 24.01 32.47 9.79
N LYS A 122 23.82 33.73 9.37
CA LYS A 122 23.77 34.18 7.96
C LYS A 122 24.97 33.76 7.09
N ASN A 123 26.15 33.56 7.68
CA ASN A 123 27.40 33.23 6.98
C ASN A 123 27.93 31.82 7.29
N GLU A 124 27.18 31.03 8.07
CA GLU A 124 27.59 29.69 8.43
C GLU A 124 27.24 28.71 7.30
N LYS A 125 28.18 27.84 6.94
CA LYS A 125 27.93 26.76 5.99
C LYS A 125 27.40 25.55 6.75
N LEU A 126 26.26 25.01 6.31
CA LEU A 126 25.81 23.71 6.78
C LEU A 126 26.87 22.62 6.52
N PRO A 127 26.98 21.63 7.42
CA PRO A 127 27.73 20.41 7.17
C PRO A 127 27.42 19.81 5.79
N LYS A 128 28.41 19.21 5.13
CA LYS A 128 28.28 18.68 3.75
C LYS A 128 27.09 17.72 3.59
N HIS A 129 26.82 16.89 4.60
CA HIS A 129 25.70 15.96 4.60
C HIS A 129 24.33 16.68 4.66
N LEU A 130 24.19 17.74 5.47
CA LEU A 130 22.96 18.54 5.53
C LEU A 130 22.75 19.41 4.29
N ARG A 131 23.82 19.85 3.62
CA ARG A 131 23.71 20.63 2.38
C ARG A 131 23.06 19.86 1.23
N ARG A 132 23.27 18.54 1.18
CA ARG A 132 22.69 17.65 0.15
C ARG A 132 21.37 17.02 0.60
N TYR A 133 20.92 17.32 1.81
CA TYR A 133 19.69 16.77 2.34
C TYR A 133 18.48 17.33 1.58
N VAL A 134 17.65 16.42 1.06
CA VAL A 134 16.42 16.76 0.34
C VAL A 134 15.27 16.19 1.13
N VAL A 135 14.39 17.07 1.59
CA VAL A 135 13.11 16.68 2.16
C VAL A 135 12.25 16.13 1.03
N HIS A 136 11.77 14.90 1.19
CA HIS A 136 10.93 14.24 0.22
C HIS A 136 9.52 14.02 0.77
N ASN A 137 8.52 14.42 0.00
CA ASN A 137 7.14 14.00 0.24
C ASN A 137 7.02 12.48 0.04
N LYS A 138 6.04 11.88 0.73
CA LYS A 138 5.71 10.47 0.58
C LYS A 138 4.47 10.32 -0.28
N ILE A 139 4.38 9.16 -0.92
CA ILE A 139 3.23 8.76 -1.71
C ILE A 139 2.59 7.57 -1.01
N ASN A 140 1.36 7.74 -0.56
CA ASN A 140 0.59 6.67 0.06
C ASN A 140 -0.43 6.13 -0.92
N PHE A 141 -0.83 4.88 -0.70
CA PHE A 141 -2.07 4.38 -1.28
C PHE A 141 -3.21 4.98 -0.49
N LYS A 142 -4.26 5.43 -1.20
CA LYS A 142 -5.46 5.94 -0.53
C LYS A 142 -6.18 4.85 0.27
N SER A 143 -6.09 3.60 -0.21
CA SER A 143 -6.66 2.40 0.40
C SER A 143 -5.54 1.49 0.90
N HIS A 144 -5.61 1.06 2.16
CA HIS A 144 -4.70 0.10 2.75
C HIS A 144 -4.83 -1.26 2.05
N PHE A 145 -6.04 -1.68 1.69
CA PHE A 145 -6.26 -2.87 0.87
C PHE A 145 -5.55 -2.80 -0.49
N ALA A 146 -5.57 -1.65 -1.16
CA ALA A 146 -4.84 -1.48 -2.41
C ALA A 146 -3.33 -1.68 -2.21
N ARG A 147 -2.76 -1.13 -1.13
CA ARG A 147 -1.34 -1.38 -0.77
C ARG A 147 -1.10 -2.87 -0.50
N PHE A 148 -1.98 -3.53 0.25
CA PHE A 148 -1.91 -4.96 0.53
C PHE A 148 -1.90 -5.79 -0.76
N TRP A 149 -2.82 -5.48 -1.68
CA TRP A 149 -2.95 -6.14 -2.99
C TRP A 149 -1.64 -6.12 -3.77
N PHE A 150 -1.05 -4.93 -3.96
CA PHE A 150 0.20 -4.80 -4.70
C PHE A 150 1.43 -5.29 -3.94
N ARG A 151 1.35 -5.43 -2.61
CA ARG A 151 2.42 -6.03 -1.81
C ARG A 151 2.47 -7.55 -1.95
N PHE A 152 1.31 -8.21 -1.85
CA PHE A 152 1.22 -9.65 -1.64
C PHE A 152 0.47 -10.40 -2.73
N ILE A 153 -0.60 -9.83 -3.29
CA ILE A 153 -1.47 -10.56 -4.22
C ILE A 153 -0.97 -10.44 -5.66
N GLU A 154 -0.83 -9.20 -6.17
CA GLU A 154 -0.38 -8.94 -7.54
C GLU A 154 0.93 -9.69 -7.89
N PRO A 155 1.96 -9.70 -7.02
CA PRO A 155 3.20 -10.43 -7.31
C PRO A 155 3.07 -11.96 -7.33
N ASN A 156 2.01 -12.51 -6.74
CA ASN A 156 1.80 -13.96 -6.59
C ASN A 156 0.57 -14.47 -7.38
N LEU A 157 0.01 -13.69 -8.31
CA LEU A 157 -1.15 -14.09 -9.11
C LEU A 157 -0.96 -15.45 -9.81
N LYS A 158 0.23 -15.73 -10.34
CA LYS A 158 0.53 -17.02 -10.98
C LYS A 158 0.36 -18.22 -10.03
N LEU A 159 0.72 -18.06 -8.75
CA LEU A 159 0.53 -19.11 -7.74
C LEU A 159 -0.95 -19.31 -7.41
N LEU A 160 -1.71 -18.20 -7.34
CA LEU A 160 -3.15 -18.26 -7.12
C LEU A 160 -3.89 -18.92 -8.30
N GLU A 161 -3.44 -18.67 -9.53
CA GLU A 161 -3.95 -19.35 -10.73
C GLU A 161 -3.64 -20.86 -10.70
N ALA A 162 -2.48 -21.25 -10.18
CA ALA A 162 -2.11 -22.64 -9.93
C ALA A 162 -2.79 -23.27 -8.69
N LYS A 163 -3.69 -22.54 -8.01
CA LYS A 163 -4.37 -22.92 -6.77
C LYS A 163 -3.44 -23.19 -5.58
N GLU A 164 -2.23 -22.64 -5.60
CA GLU A 164 -1.26 -22.73 -4.49
C GLU A 164 -1.56 -21.67 -3.41
N PHE A 165 -2.77 -21.69 -2.87
CA PHE A 165 -3.24 -20.68 -1.91
C PHE A 165 -2.40 -20.67 -0.62
N GLU A 166 -2.00 -21.84 -0.11
CA GLU A 166 -1.25 -21.91 1.14
C GLU A 166 0.16 -21.37 0.98
N ALA A 167 0.80 -21.57 -0.17
CA ALA A 167 2.11 -20.98 -0.44
C ALA A 167 2.07 -19.45 -0.41
N VAL A 168 0.98 -18.84 -0.90
CA VAL A 168 0.78 -17.39 -0.83
C VAL A 168 0.45 -16.94 0.59
N LEU A 169 -0.38 -17.70 1.32
CA LEU A 169 -0.74 -17.39 2.70
C LEU A 169 0.49 -17.43 3.63
N GLU A 170 1.37 -18.43 3.48
CA GLU A 170 2.61 -18.51 4.25
C GLU A 170 3.56 -17.34 3.96
N LYS A 171 3.66 -16.90 2.71
CA LYS A 171 4.41 -15.68 2.36
C LYS A 171 3.85 -14.44 3.03
N ILE A 172 2.52 -14.34 3.14
CA ILE A 172 1.84 -13.23 3.81
C ILE A 172 2.16 -13.28 5.31
N LYS A 173 1.94 -14.42 5.98
CA LYS A 173 2.26 -14.62 7.41
C LYS A 173 3.69 -14.23 7.74
N HIS A 174 4.66 -14.74 6.98
CA HIS A 174 6.09 -14.48 7.23
C HIS A 174 6.48 -13.00 7.13
N ASN A 175 5.73 -12.19 6.39
CA ASN A 175 6.01 -10.77 6.19
C ASN A 175 4.96 -9.85 6.81
N PHE A 176 4.02 -10.39 7.58
CA PHE A 176 2.85 -9.66 8.05
C PHE A 176 3.27 -8.56 9.03
N ASP A 177 4.11 -8.88 10.01
CA ASP A 177 4.58 -7.93 11.03
C ASP A 177 5.41 -6.79 10.44
N ASN A 178 6.11 -7.03 9.32
CA ASN A 178 6.85 -6.00 8.59
C ASN A 178 5.95 -5.14 7.69
N TYR A 179 4.68 -5.50 7.55
CA TYR A 179 3.69 -4.80 6.75
C TYR A 179 2.74 -3.97 7.60
N SER A 180 2.23 -4.56 8.69
CA SER A 180 1.27 -3.99 9.65
C SER A 180 1.84 -2.81 10.43
#